data_AF-A0A5B9QP75-F1
#
_entry.id   AF-A0A5B9QP75-F1
#
_cell.length_a   1.000
_cell.length_b   1.000
_cell.length_c   1.000
_cell.angle_alpha   90.00
_cell.angle_beta   90.00
_cell.angle_gamma   90.00
#
_symmetry.space_group_name_H-M   'P 1'
#
loop_
_entity.id
_entity.type
_entity.pdbx_description
1 polymer ?
#
loop_
_entity_poly.entity_id
_entity_poly.type
_entity_poly.pdbx_seq_one_letter_code
_entity_poly.pdbx_strand_id
1 'polypeptide(L)'
;MRRRGVADWNAGAEKLFGFSAEEMVGQSVLNRIVPEPQKEQFLSTLRGIERGEQIEPFETLRKNKRGQLVPVAIRVSPILDSE
;
A
#
# COMPACT_ATOMS: atom_id res chain seq x y z
N MET A 1 16.46 -6.49 8.05
CA MET A 1 14.99 -6.62 7.90
C MET A 1 14.42 -5.24 7.58
N ARG A 2 14.13 -4.95 6.30
CA ARG A 2 13.63 -3.62 5.90
C ARG A 2 12.24 -3.40 6.53
N ARG A 3 12.04 -2.24 7.16
CA ARG A 3 10.76 -1.86 7.80
C ARG A 3 9.68 -1.79 6.72
N ARG A 4 8.66 -2.66 6.78
CA ARG A 4 7.50 -2.67 5.87
C ARG A 4 6.34 -1.83 6.43
N GLY A 5 6.67 -0.65 6.95
CA GLY A 5 5.69 0.31 7.45
C GLY A 5 5.50 1.45 6.45
N VAL A 6 4.32 2.07 6.46
CA VAL A 6 4.10 3.34 5.76
C VAL A 6 5.11 4.37 6.30
N ALA A 7 5.90 4.95 5.40
CA ALA A 7 6.85 6.00 5.75
C ALA A 7 6.18 7.38 5.79
N ASP A 8 5.27 7.64 4.85
CA ASP A 8 4.52 8.88 4.73
C ASP A 8 3.09 8.59 4.27
N TRP A 9 2.16 9.41 4.73
CA TRP A 9 0.73 9.29 4.46
C TRP A 9 0.13 10.69 4.27
N ASN A 10 0.01 11.11 3.02
CA ASN A 10 -0.38 12.48 2.70
C ASN A 10 -1.89 12.75 2.92
N ALA A 11 -2.26 14.03 2.92
CA ALA A 11 -3.65 14.48 3.09
C ALA A 11 -4.63 13.89 2.05
N GLY A 12 -4.15 13.54 0.85
CA GLY A 12 -4.95 12.86 -0.16
C GLY A 12 -5.33 11.44 0.27
N ALA A 13 -4.38 10.70 0.82
CA ALA A 13 -4.60 9.37 1.35
C ALA A 13 -5.50 9.39 2.61
N GLU A 14 -5.34 10.39 3.48
CA GLU A 14 -6.25 10.61 4.61
C GLU A 14 -7.68 10.84 4.14
N LYS A 15 -7.89 11.70 3.14
CA LYS A 15 -9.21 11.97 2.59
C LYS A 15 -9.82 10.74 1.91
N LEU A 16 -9.01 9.95 1.21
CA LEU A 16 -9.47 8.80 0.44
C LEU A 16 -9.82 7.59 1.34
N PHE A 17 -9.00 7.33 2.34
CA PHE A 17 -9.12 6.13 3.18
C PHE A 17 -9.62 6.42 4.60
N GLY A 18 -9.66 7.67 5.04
CA GLY A 18 -10.17 8.08 6.34
C GLY A 18 -9.28 7.72 7.54
N PHE A 19 -8.06 7.23 7.31
CA PHE A 19 -7.04 7.05 8.35
C PHE A 19 -6.14 8.28 8.40
N SER A 20 -5.80 8.77 9.59
CA SER A 20 -4.80 9.84 9.71
C SER A 20 -3.39 9.32 9.49
N ALA A 21 -2.45 10.23 9.24
CA ALA A 21 -1.03 9.91 9.14
C ALA A 21 -0.51 9.25 10.42
N GLU A 22 -0.92 9.72 11.60
CA GLU A 22 -0.53 9.13 12.89
C GLU A 22 -1.00 7.67 13.04
N GLU A 23 -2.15 7.33 12.46
CA GLU A 23 -2.68 5.97 12.49
C GLU A 23 -1.98 5.02 11.51
N MET A 24 -1.40 5.56 10.43
CA MET A 24 -0.87 4.78 9.31
C MET A 24 0.64 4.67 9.33
N VAL A 25 1.37 5.73 9.69
CA VAL A 25 2.83 5.74 9.68
C VAL A 25 3.37 4.66 10.62
N GLY A 26 4.35 3.90 10.13
CA GLY A 26 4.91 2.72 10.80
C GLY A 26 4.03 1.46 10.74
N GLN A 27 2.77 1.56 10.32
CA GLN A 27 1.87 0.42 10.14
C GLN A 27 1.96 -0.16 8.73
N SER A 28 1.56 -1.42 8.56
CA SER A 28 1.51 -2.05 7.24
C SER A 28 0.17 -1.79 6.54
N VAL A 29 0.23 -1.35 5.28
CA VAL A 29 -0.96 -1.18 4.42
C VAL A 29 -1.70 -2.51 4.17
N LEU A 30 -1.01 -3.65 4.25
CA LEU A 30 -1.59 -4.98 4.04
C LEU A 30 -2.76 -5.25 5.00
N ASN A 31 -2.61 -4.85 6.26
CA ASN A 31 -3.62 -5.09 7.29
C ASN A 31 -4.67 -3.98 7.36
N ARG A 32 -4.32 -2.76 6.91
CA ARG A 32 -5.19 -1.58 7.02
C ARG A 32 -6.12 -1.40 5.82
N ILE A 33 -5.60 -1.50 4.60
CA ILE A 33 -6.33 -1.11 3.40
C ILE A 33 -6.45 -2.21 2.35
N VAL A 34 -5.72 -3.32 2.45
CA VAL A 34 -5.86 -4.44 1.48
C VAL A 34 -7.01 -5.36 1.91
N PRO A 35 -8.01 -5.64 1.04
CA PRO A 35 -9.05 -6.63 1.31
C PRO A 35 -8.48 -8.04 1.49
N GLU A 36 -9.11 -8.88 2.31
CA GLU A 36 -8.61 -10.24 2.62
C GLU A 36 -8.31 -11.08 1.37
N PRO A 37 -9.21 -11.15 0.36
CA PRO A 37 -8.97 -11.97 -0.83
C PRO A 37 -7.79 -11.52 -1.69
N GLN A 38 -7.27 -10.31 -1.45
CA GLN A 38 -6.20 -9.70 -2.24
C GLN A 38 -4.85 -9.73 -1.52
N LYS A 39 -4.80 -10.17 -0.25
CA LYS A 39 -3.58 -10.14 0.55
C LYS A 39 -2.47 -11.02 -0.03
N GLU A 40 -2.80 -12.22 -0.50
CA GLU A 40 -1.81 -13.12 -1.11
C GLU A 40 -1.19 -12.53 -2.38
N GLN A 41 -2.04 -11.99 -3.26
CA GLN A 41 -1.60 -11.30 -4.47
C GLN A 41 -0.70 -10.11 -4.13
N PHE A 42 -1.11 -9.27 -3.17
CA PHE A 42 -0.31 -8.13 -2.72
C PHE A 42 1.06 -8.56 -2.19
N LEU A 43 1.13 -9.64 -1.38
CA LEU A 43 2.39 -10.18 -0.88
C LEU A 43 3.27 -10.74 -2.00
N SER A 44 2.67 -11.37 -3.01
CA SER A 44 3.40 -11.85 -4.19
C SER A 44 4.01 -10.69 -4.98
N THR A 45 3.20 -9.67 -5.24
CA THR A 45 3.62 -8.43 -5.91
C THR A 45 4.76 -7.73 -5.15
N LEU A 46 4.69 -7.62 -3.82
CA LEU A 46 5.78 -7.08 -3.00
C LEU A 46 7.09 -7.89 -3.14
N ARG A 47 7.00 -9.22 -3.14
CA ARG A 47 8.19 -10.08 -3.36
C ARG A 47 8.81 -9.87 -4.74
N GLY A 48 7.99 -9.58 -5.76
CA GLY A 48 8.45 -9.23 -7.09
C GLY A 48 9.24 -7.91 -7.10
N ILE A 49 8.71 -6.86 -6.50
CA ILE A 49 9.39 -5.57 -6.37
C ILE A 49 10.76 -5.72 -5.68
N GLU A 50 10.82 -6.54 -4.62
CA GLU A 50 12.08 -6.82 -3.91
C GLU A 50 13.14 -7.50 -4.78
N ARG A 51 12.73 -8.18 -5.86
CA ARG A 51 13.63 -8.78 -6.87
C ARG A 51 13.92 -7.84 -8.05
N GLY A 52 13.41 -6.62 -8.03
CA GLY A 52 13.56 -5.65 -9.12
C GLY A 52 12.51 -5.78 -10.23
N GLU A 53 11.43 -6.53 -10.02
CA GLU A 53 10.33 -6.60 -10.99
C GLU A 53 9.56 -5.27 -11.00
N GLN A 54 9.31 -4.75 -12.20
CA GLN A 54 8.47 -3.57 -12.39
C GLN A 54 6.99 -3.97 -12.31
N ILE A 55 6.19 -3.11 -11.68
CA ILE A 55 4.74 -3.26 -11.64
C ILE A 55 4.12 -2.24 -12.58
N GLU A 56 3.36 -2.73 -13.54
CA GLU A 56 2.54 -1.87 -14.38
C GLU A 56 1.43 -1.20 -13.56
N PRO A 57 1.10 0.08 -13.83
CA PRO A 57 -0.02 0.75 -13.19
C PRO A 57 -1.30 -0.07 -13.31
N PHE A 58 -2.04 -0.21 -12.22
CA PHE A 58 -3.23 -1.05 -12.20
C PHE A 58 -4.34 -0.47 -11.35
N GLU A 59 -5.57 -0.79 -11.71
CA GLU A 59 -6.77 -0.45 -10.94
C GLU A 59 -7.11 -1.58 -9.97
N THR A 60 -7.59 -1.22 -8.78
CA THR A 60 -7.96 -2.18 -7.75
C THR A 60 -8.93 -1.59 -6.73
N LEU A 61 -9.40 -2.42 -5.80
CA LEU A 61 -10.23 -2.01 -4.67
C LEU A 61 -9.41 -2.08 -3.38
N ARG A 62 -9.57 -1.08 -2.53
CA ARG A 62 -8.96 -1.00 -1.20
C ARG A 62 -10.01 -0.66 -0.15
N LYS A 63 -9.79 -1.06 1.10
CA LYS A 63 -10.67 -0.73 2.22
C LYS A 63 -10.29 0.62 2.81
N ASN A 64 -11.30 1.44 3.13
CA ASN A 64 -11.13 2.60 4.00
C ASN A 64 -11.27 2.20 5.48
N LYS A 65 -11.14 3.18 6.39
CA LYS A 65 -11.28 3.00 7.85
C LYS A 65 -12.62 2.42 8.29
N ARG A 66 -13.68 2.64 7.50
CA ARG A 66 -15.02 2.08 7.73
C ARG A 66 -15.21 0.69 7.13
N GLY A 67 -14.17 0.11 6.51
CA GLY A 67 -14.21 -1.17 5.84
C GLY A 67 -14.85 -1.15 4.44
N GLN A 68 -15.25 0.02 3.95
CA GLN A 68 -15.86 0.15 2.62
C GLN A 68 -14.80 0.06 1.53
N LEU A 69 -15.17 -0.53 0.40
CA LEU A 69 -14.30 -0.62 -0.77
C LEU A 69 -14.27 0.70 -1.53
N VAL A 70 -13.06 1.16 -1.83
CA VAL A 70 -12.74 2.37 -2.57
C VAL A 70 -11.96 1.97 -3.82
N PRO A 71 -12.42 2.34 -5.02
CA PRO A 71 -11.66 2.12 -6.25
C PRO A 71 -10.46 3.06 -6.30
N VAL A 72 -9.30 2.50 -6.66
CA VAL A 72 -8.03 3.24 -6.74
C VAL A 72 -7.21 2.77 -7.94
N ALA A 73 -6.49 3.71 -8.54
CA ALA A 73 -5.42 3.41 -9.47
C ALA A 73 -4.08 3.51 -8.72
N ILE A 74 -3.27 2.46 -8.79
CA ILE A 74 -2.00 2.36 -8.08
C ILE A 74 -0.84 2.42 -9.08
N ARG A 75 0.11 3.32 -8.81
CA ARG A 75 1.46 3.26 -9.35
C ARG A 75 2.44 2.96 -8.22
N VAL A 76 3.39 2.07 -8.49
CA VAL A 76 4.44 1.72 -7.53
C VAL A 76 5.79 1.99 -8.17
N SER A 77 6.63 2.73 -7.47
CA SER A 77 8.00 3.01 -7.87
C SER A 77 8.92 2.61 -6.70
N PRO A 78 9.77 1.58 -6.86
CA PRO A 78 10.71 1.21 -5.82
C PRO A 78 11.75 2.31 -5.62
N ILE A 79 12.00 2.68 -4.37
CA ILE A 79 13.13 3.54 -3.99
C ILE A 79 14.24 2.59 -3.53
N LEU A 80 15.36 2.63 -4.25
CA LEU A 80 16.56 1.85 -3.95
C LEU A 80 17.60 2.83 -3.41
N ASP A 81 18.21 2.52 -2.27
CA ASP A 81 19.37 3.27 -1.81
C ASP A 81 20.49 3.10 -2.84
N SER A 82 21.10 4.22 -3.25
CA SER A 82 22.40 4.18 -3.91
C SER A 82 23.42 3.73 -2.88
N GLU A 83 24.21 2.70 -3.21
CA GLU A 83 25.41 2.38 -2.42
C GLU A 83 26.36 3.58 -2.31
#